data_AF-A0A942NM61-F1
#
_entry.id   AF-A0A942NM61-F1
#
_cell.length_a   1.000
_cell.length_b   1.000
_cell.length_c   1.000
_cell.angle_alpha   90.00
_cell.angle_beta   90.00
_cell.angle_gamma   90.00
#
_symmetry.space_group_name_H-M   'P 1'
#
loop_
_entity.id
_entity.type
_entity.pdbx_description
1 polymer ?
#
loop_
_entity_poly.entity_id
_entity_poly.type
_entity_poly.pdbx_seq_one_letter_code
_entity_poly.pdbx_strand_id
1 'polypeptide(L)'
;MMLNFFKSKLHRATVTEANLNYIGSITIDEALMEAANIYPNEKVQIVNNNNGARFETYVIKGERNSGVVCLNGAAARLVQPGDQVIIIAYCWVTEEEARS
;
A
#
# COMPACT_ATOMS: atom_id res chain seq x y z
N MET A 1 -23.92 -6.09 -11.43
CA MET A 1 -23.36 -5.08 -10.50
C MET A 1 -21.84 -5.09 -10.57
N MET A 2 -21.16 -4.01 -10.15
CA MET A 2 -19.70 -4.04 -9.92
C MET A 2 -19.45 -4.30 -8.42
N LEU A 3 -18.56 -5.24 -8.13
CA LEU A 3 -18.11 -5.59 -6.77
C LEU A 3 -16.67 -5.11 -6.56
N ASN A 4 -16.37 -4.59 -5.38
CA ASN A 4 -15.02 -4.19 -5.01
C ASN A 4 -14.31 -5.35 -4.32
N PHE A 5 -13.35 -5.98 -4.99
CA PHE A 5 -12.70 -7.21 -4.56
C PHE A 5 -11.25 -6.97 -4.12
N PHE A 6 -10.80 -7.83 -3.21
CA PHE A 6 -9.39 -7.95 -2.88
C PHE A 6 -8.60 -8.39 -4.11
N LYS A 7 -7.75 -7.50 -4.64
CA LYS A 7 -6.89 -7.82 -5.79
C LYS A 7 -5.62 -8.50 -5.33
N SER A 8 -4.90 -7.86 -4.40
CA SER A 8 -3.62 -8.33 -3.91
C SER A 8 -3.19 -7.59 -2.63
N LYS A 9 -2.13 -8.07 -1.98
CA LYS A 9 -1.51 -7.37 -0.85
C LYS A 9 -0.02 -7.62 -0.72
N LEU A 10 0.67 -6.66 -0.11
CA LEU A 10 1.92 -6.90 0.60
C LEU A 10 1.61 -7.15 2.07
N HIS A 11 1.92 -8.35 2.56
CA HIS A 11 1.60 -8.76 3.92
C HIS A 11 2.80 -8.56 4.85
N ARG A 12 2.62 -7.78 5.93
CA ARG A 12 3.64 -7.50 6.96
C ARG A 12 4.89 -6.85 6.36
N ALA A 13 4.69 -5.83 5.53
CA ALA A 13 5.76 -4.97 5.08
C ALA A 13 6.25 -4.10 6.25
N THR A 14 7.56 -3.93 6.38
CA THR A 14 8.16 -3.05 7.40
C THR A 14 8.21 -1.63 6.85
N VAL A 15 7.63 -0.66 7.56
CA VAL A 15 7.80 0.76 7.24
C VAL A 15 9.27 1.12 7.39
N THR A 16 9.92 1.52 6.30
CA THR A 16 11.33 1.92 6.32
C THR A 16 11.48 3.38 6.73
N GLU A 17 10.54 4.23 6.31
CA GLU A 17 10.59 5.68 6.51
C GLU A 17 9.19 6.29 6.65
N ALA A 18 9.12 7.44 7.31
CA ALA A 18 7.91 8.26 7.42
C ALA A 18 8.27 9.74 7.25
N ASN A 19 7.82 10.39 6.17
CA ASN A 19 8.20 11.75 5.83
C ASN A 19 6.99 12.69 5.70
N LEU A 20 6.75 13.48 6.75
CA LEU A 20 5.63 14.42 6.82
C LEU A 20 5.67 15.54 5.76
N ASN A 21 6.86 15.94 5.32
CA ASN A 21 7.03 17.10 4.45
C ASN A 21 7.09 16.73 2.97
N TYR A 22 7.05 15.43 2.64
CA TYR A 22 7.01 14.96 1.26
C TYR A 22 5.56 14.83 0.74
N ILE A 23 5.41 14.82 -0.58
CA ILE A 23 4.12 14.69 -1.27
C ILE A 23 3.43 13.40 -0.82
N GLY A 24 2.26 13.54 -0.19
CA GLY A 24 1.51 12.45 0.44
C GLY A 24 1.24 11.28 -0.51
N SER A 25 1.53 10.06 -0.06
CA SER A 25 1.45 8.81 -0.83
C SER A 25 2.07 7.68 0.00
N ILE A 26 2.23 6.50 -0.59
CA ILE A 26 3.20 5.50 -0.16
C ILE A 26 4.22 5.23 -1.26
N THR A 27 5.52 5.36 -0.97
CA THR A 27 6.59 4.90 -1.86
C THR A 27 6.88 3.43 -1.57
N ILE A 28 6.83 2.56 -2.57
CA ILE A 28 7.07 1.12 -2.43
C ILE A 28 8.15 0.69 -3.43
N ASP A 29 9.09 -0.13 -2.99
CA ASP A 29 10.05 -0.83 -3.87
C ASP A 29 9.34 -1.47 -5.07
N GLU A 30 9.84 -1.17 -6.28
CA GLU A 30 9.32 -1.71 -7.54
C GLU A 30 9.25 -3.25 -7.56
N ALA A 31 10.24 -3.95 -7.01
CA ALA A 31 10.24 -5.42 -6.96
C ALA A 31 9.13 -5.97 -6.05
N LEU A 32 8.83 -5.29 -4.93
CA LEU A 32 7.70 -5.64 -4.06
C LEU A 32 6.37 -5.36 -4.76
N MET A 33 6.27 -4.22 -5.46
CA MET A 33 5.08 -3.87 -6.24
C MET A 33 4.77 -4.93 -7.30
N GLU A 34 5.77 -5.34 -8.08
CA GLU A 34 5.63 -6.39 -9.10
C GLU A 34 5.21 -7.73 -8.48
N ALA A 35 5.88 -8.16 -7.40
CA ALA A 35 5.56 -9.40 -6.72
C ALA A 35 4.13 -9.43 -6.16
N ALA A 36 3.59 -8.27 -5.77
CA ALA A 36 2.24 -8.11 -5.27
C ALA A 36 1.23 -7.63 -6.32
N ASN A 37 1.60 -7.53 -7.60
CA ASN A 37 0.75 -7.00 -8.66
C ASN A 37 0.13 -5.62 -8.31
N ILE A 38 0.94 -4.70 -7.78
CA ILE A 38 0.56 -3.32 -7.43
C ILE A 38 1.16 -2.35 -8.45
N TYR A 39 0.39 -1.37 -8.91
CA TYR A 39 0.82 -0.43 -9.94
C TYR A 39 1.12 0.97 -9.39
N PRO A 40 2.00 1.75 -10.03
CA PRO A 40 2.14 3.18 -9.72
C PRO A 40 0.81 3.92 -9.90
N ASN A 41 0.54 4.87 -9.00
CA ASN A 41 -0.71 5.63 -8.90
C ASN A 41 -1.96 4.79 -8.54
N GLU A 42 -1.80 3.51 -8.21
CA GLU A 42 -2.92 2.69 -7.77
C GLU A 42 -3.36 3.07 -6.35
N LYS A 43 -4.68 3.09 -6.12
CA LYS A 43 -5.26 3.25 -4.78
C LYS A 43 -4.99 2.00 -3.94
N VAL A 44 -4.46 2.21 -2.74
CA VAL A 44 -4.23 1.14 -1.75
C VAL A 44 -4.77 1.53 -0.38
N GLN A 45 -5.20 0.52 0.39
CA GLN A 45 -5.47 0.64 1.81
C GLN A 45 -4.24 0.19 2.60
N ILE A 46 -3.85 0.98 3.60
CA ILE A 46 -2.81 0.66 4.55
C ILE A 46 -3.47 0.32 5.88
N VAL A 47 -3.06 -0.80 6.47
CA VAL A 47 -3.47 -1.17 7.83
C VAL A 47 -2.22 -1.45 8.65
N ASN A 48 -2.10 -0.77 9.78
CA ASN A 48 -0.91 -0.83 10.63
C ASN A 48 -1.17 -1.78 11.80
N ASN A 49 -0.41 -2.88 11.89
CA ASN A 49 -0.57 -3.87 12.95
C ASN A 49 -0.10 -3.35 14.32
N ASN A 50 0.76 -2.33 14.34
CA ASN A 50 1.36 -1.83 15.57
C ASN A 50 0.42 -0.89 16.32
N ASN A 51 -0.38 -0.08 15.61
CA ASN A 51 -1.23 0.95 16.21
C ASN A 51 -2.71 0.88 15.79
N GLY A 52 -3.09 -0.04 14.90
CA GLY A 52 -4.46 -0.23 14.44
C GLY A 52 -4.96 0.81 13.43
N ALA A 53 -4.13 1.77 13.01
CA ALA A 53 -4.51 2.77 12.02
C ALA A 53 -4.90 2.11 10.68
N ARG A 54 -5.94 2.65 10.05
CA ARG A 54 -6.44 2.21 8.75
C ARG A 54 -6.72 3.42 7.89
N PHE A 55 -6.10 3.50 6.72
CA PHE A 55 -6.24 4.66 5.84
C PHE A 55 -5.97 4.26 4.39
N GLU A 56 -6.31 5.16 3.46
CA GLU A 56 -6.15 4.94 2.02
C GLU A 56 -5.22 5.99 1.43
N THR A 57 -4.47 5.60 0.41
CA THR A 57 -3.55 6.49 -0.32
C THR A 57 -3.28 5.92 -1.72
N TYR A 58 -2.35 6.51 -2.46
CA TYR A 58 -1.88 5.99 -3.74
C TYR A 58 -0.38 5.67 -3.72
N VAL A 59 0.04 4.81 -4.66
CA VAL A 59 1.42 4.29 -4.72
C VAL A 59 2.33 5.16 -5.57
N ILE A 60 3.53 5.47 -5.07
CA ILE A 60 4.67 5.99 -5.81
C ILE A 60 5.68 4.87 -5.96
N LYS A 61 6.26 4.75 -7.16
CA LYS A 61 7.29 3.76 -7.44
C LYS A 61 8.61 4.15 -6.78
N GLY A 62 9.14 3.28 -5.93
CA GLY A 62 10.46 3.41 -5.30
C GLY A 62 11.57 2.78 -6.14
N GLU A 63 12.79 2.91 -5.65
CA GLU A 63 13.95 2.24 -6.26
C GLU A 63 13.82 0.71 -6.13
N ARG A 64 14.12 0.01 -7.22
CA ARG A 64 14.02 -1.45 -7.29
C ARG A 64 15.00 -2.12 -6.34
N ASN A 65 14.55 -3.13 -5.60
CA ASN A 65 15.33 -3.90 -4.62
C ASN A 65 15.88 -3.07 -3.45
N SER A 66 15.38 -1.86 -3.23
CA SER A 66 15.74 -1.02 -2.07
C SER A 66 15.08 -1.48 -0.77
N GLY A 67 13.99 -2.26 -0.87
CA GLY A 67 13.11 -2.61 0.24
C GLY A 67 12.28 -1.44 0.76
N VAL A 68 12.28 -0.28 0.09
CA VAL A 68 11.62 0.93 0.58
C VAL A 68 10.11 0.74 0.74
N VAL A 69 9.62 1.15 1.90
CA VAL A 69 8.19 1.30 2.23
C VAL A 69 8.08 2.59 3.04
N CYS A 70 7.93 3.72 2.33
CA CYS A 70 7.94 5.05 2.91
C CYS A 70 6.55 5.68 2.85
N LEU A 71 6.01 6.11 4.00
CA LEU A 71 4.74 6.82 4.05
C LEU A 71 5.00 8.32 4.09
N ASN A 72 4.43 9.04 3.11
CA ASN A 72 4.66 10.46 2.92
C ASN A 72 3.47 11.31 3.39
N GLY A 73 3.72 12.58 3.66
CA GLY A 73 2.70 13.58 3.94
C GLY A 73 1.88 13.26 5.19
N ALA A 74 0.56 13.46 5.11
CA ALA A 74 -0.34 13.22 6.24
C ALA A 74 -0.29 11.77 6.77
N ALA A 75 -0.01 10.78 5.90
CA ALA A 75 0.09 9.37 6.28
C ALA A 75 1.28 9.09 7.21
N ALA A 76 2.34 9.92 7.16
CA ALA A 76 3.48 9.80 8.06
C ALA A 76 3.11 9.98 9.55
N ARG A 77 1.96 10.61 9.85
CA ARG A 77 1.46 10.73 11.24
C ARG A 77 0.80 9.46 11.77
N LEU A 78 0.49 8.50 10.90
CA LEU A 78 -0.25 7.28 11.22
C LEU A 78 0.65 6.04 11.31
N VAL A 79 1.95 6.21 11.09
CA VAL A 79 2.95 5.14 11.12
C VAL A 79 4.24 5.63 11.76
N GLN A 80 5.12 4.71 12.13
CA GLN A 80 6.51 4.96 12.49
C GLN A 80 7.44 4.01 11.73
N PRO A 81 8.70 4.40 11.44
CA PRO A 81 9.71 3.45 10.97
C PRO A 81 9.78 2.22 11.90
N GLY A 82 9.80 1.03 11.31
CA GLY A 82 9.76 -0.25 12.02
C GLY A 82 8.36 -0.85 12.19
N ASP A 83 7.29 -0.08 11.97
CA ASP A 83 5.92 -0.61 12.02
C ASP A 83 5.69 -1.69 10.96
N GLN A 84 4.85 -2.67 11.30
CA GLN A 84 4.43 -3.73 10.40
C GLN A 84 3.07 -3.39 9.78
N VAL A 85 3.07 -3.06 8.50
CA VAL A 85 1.86 -2.69 7.75
C VAL A 85 1.44 -3.79 6.77
N ILE A 86 0.17 -3.80 6.42
CA ILE A 86 -0.35 -4.56 5.28
C ILE A 86 -0.86 -3.53 4.27
N ILE A 87 -0.43 -3.67 3.02
CA ILE A 87 -0.78 -2.79 1.90
C ILE A 87 -1.71 -3.58 1.00
N ILE A 88 -2.96 -3.14 0.85
CA ILE A 88 -4.01 -3.88 0.14
C ILE A 88 -4.42 -3.10 -1.09
N ALA A 89 -4.34 -3.73 -2.26
CA ALA A 89 -4.92 -3.22 -3.50
C ALA A 89 -6.26 -3.89 -3.76
N TYR A 90 -7.20 -3.13 -4.32
CA TYR A 90 -8.53 -3.60 -4.67
C TYR A 90 -8.80 -3.38 -6.16
N CYS A 91 -9.71 -4.18 -6.72
CA CYS A 91 -10.19 -3.99 -8.09
C CYS A 91 -11.71 -4.09 -8.15
N TRP A 92 -12.28 -3.46 -9.18
CA TRP A 92 -13.69 -3.66 -9.50
C TRP A 92 -13.81 -4.85 -10.43
N VAL A 93 -14.67 -5.79 -10.05
CA VAL A 93 -15.00 -6.98 -10.84
C VAL A 93 -16.51 -7.04 -11.04
N THR A 94 -16.96 -7.68 -12.12
CA THR A 94 -18.36 -8.01 -12.34
C THR A 94 -18.80 -9.13 -11.39
N GLU A 95 -20.12 -9.27 -11.18
CA GLU A 95 -20.66 -10.43 -10.45
C GLU A 95 -20.34 -11.78 -11.09
N GLU A 96 -20.13 -11.81 -12.41
CA GLU A 96 -19.77 -13.03 -13.14
C GLU A 96 -18.32 -13.43 -12.83
N GLU A 97 -17.38 -12.48 -12.97
CA GLU A 97 -15.96 -12.68 -12.60
C GLU A 97 -15.80 -13.05 -11.12
N ALA A 98 -16.65 -12.57 -10.23
CA ALA A 98 -16.58 -12.88 -8.79
C ALA A 98 -17.03 -14.30 -8.42
N ARG A 99 -17.68 -15.04 -9.34
CA ARG A 99 -18.21 -16.39 -9.09
C ARG A 99 -17.31 -17.51 -9.62
N SER A 100 -16.26 -17.18 -10.37
CA SER A 100 -15.24 -18.13 -10.84
C SER A 100 -14.20 -18.42 -9.77
#